data_AF-A0A1J5F7H6-F1
#
_entry.id   AF-A0A1J5F7H6-F1
#
_cell.length_a   1.000
_cell.length_b   1.000
_cell.length_c   1.000
_cell.angle_alpha   90.00
_cell.angle_beta   90.00
_cell.angle_gamma   90.00
#
_symmetry.space_group_name_H-M   'P 1'
#
loop_
_entity.id
_entity.type
_entity.pdbx_description
1 polymer ?
#
loop_
_entity_poly.entity_id
_entity_poly.type
_entity_poly.pdbx_seq_one_letter_code
_entity_poly.pdbx_strand_id
1 'polypeptide(L)'
;MKEKWIEKNVAGLSVEPNLLDYVSEYEKVSWDDVASEFDGLPSFGLDIAYESVEGHANGALTNNTALLWLGQNRETELYPSPPSHRKCKR
;
A
#
# COMPACT_ATOMS: atom_id res chain seq x y z
N MET A 1 -29.80 21.90 -5.25
CA MET A 1 -29.12 21.17 -6.35
C MET A 1 -29.05 19.72 -5.89
N LYS A 2 -29.74 18.77 -6.54
CA LYS A 2 -29.63 17.36 -6.13
C LYS A 2 -28.33 16.81 -6.69
N GLU A 3 -27.42 16.40 -5.82
CA GLU A 3 -26.20 15.73 -6.23
C GLU A 3 -26.56 14.42 -6.94
N LYS A 4 -25.89 14.16 -8.06
CA LYS A 4 -26.11 12.97 -8.87
C LYS A 4 -24.97 12.01 -8.59
N TRP A 5 -25.13 11.18 -7.57
CA TRP A 5 -24.15 10.16 -7.21
C TRP A 5 -24.15 9.05 -8.26
N ILE A 6 -22.96 8.54 -8.58
CA ILE A 6 -22.81 7.38 -9.48
C ILE A 6 -23.08 6.13 -8.64
N GLU A 7 -24.25 5.53 -8.82
CA GLU A 7 -24.58 4.26 -8.18
C GLU A 7 -23.70 3.14 -8.77
N LYS A 8 -23.13 2.32 -7.88
CA LYS A 8 -22.32 1.15 -8.24
C LYS A 8 -23.10 -0.12 -7.90
N ASN A 9 -23.25 -1.01 -8.87
CA ASN A 9 -23.76 -2.36 -8.60
C ASN A 9 -22.62 -3.22 -8.08
N VAL A 10 -22.52 -3.34 -6.75
CA VAL A 10 -21.47 -4.12 -6.07
C VAL A 10 -21.48 -5.59 -6.51
N ALA A 11 -22.66 -6.18 -6.68
CA ALA A 11 -22.79 -7.58 -7.11
C ALA A 11 -22.34 -7.81 -8.57
N GLY A 12 -22.19 -6.75 -9.35
CA GLY A 12 -21.67 -6.81 -10.72
C GLY A 12 -20.15 -6.66 -10.83
N LEU A 13 -19.44 -6.48 -9.71
CA LEU A 13 -17.98 -6.32 -9.70
C LEU A 13 -17.30 -7.68 -9.76
N SER A 14 -16.27 -7.81 -10.60
CA SER A 14 -15.47 -9.03 -10.71
C SER A 14 -14.53 -9.25 -9.52
N VAL A 15 -14.24 -8.18 -8.77
CA VAL A 15 -13.42 -8.19 -7.57
C VAL A 15 -14.24 -7.54 -6.47
N GLU A 16 -14.29 -8.20 -5.32
CA GLU A 16 -14.95 -7.68 -4.14
C GLU A 16 -14.26 -6.38 -3.68
N PRO A 17 -15.03 -5.31 -3.40
CA PRO A 17 -14.46 -4.10 -2.81
C PRO A 17 -13.80 -4.39 -1.46
N ASN A 18 -12.60 -3.85 -1.25
CA ASN A 18 -11.91 -3.93 0.04
C ASN A 18 -12.69 -3.26 1.20
N LEU A 19 -13.67 -2.42 0.89
CA LEU A 19 -14.48 -1.67 1.86
C LEU A 19 -15.95 -1.72 1.45
N LEU A 20 -16.67 -2.71 1.96
CA LEU A 20 -18.10 -2.92 1.69
C LEU A 20 -19.00 -2.11 2.62
N ASP A 21 -18.68 -2.08 3.91
CA ASP A 21 -19.44 -1.37 4.94
C ASP A 21 -18.51 -0.47 5.73
N TYR A 22 -18.51 0.81 5.38
CA TYR A 22 -17.67 1.80 6.04
C TYR A 22 -17.92 1.89 7.55
N VAL A 23 -19.18 1.84 7.98
CA VAL A 23 -19.52 2.05 9.40
C VAL A 23 -19.05 0.86 10.21
N SER A 24 -19.34 -0.35 9.74
CA SER A 24 -18.91 -1.56 10.42
C SER A 24 -17.39 -1.67 10.49
N GLU A 25 -16.67 -1.35 9.41
CA GLU A 25 -15.20 -1.38 9.43
C GLU A 25 -14.62 -0.29 10.33
N TYR A 26 -15.16 0.94 10.29
CA TYR A 26 -14.71 2.02 11.16
C TYR A 26 -14.85 1.68 12.65
N GLU A 27 -15.94 1.03 13.05
CA GLU A 27 -16.18 0.62 14.44
C GLU A 27 -15.23 -0.48 14.93
N LYS A 28 -14.65 -1.27 14.03
CA LYS A 28 -13.74 -2.38 14.35
C LYS A 28 -12.26 -1.97 14.41
N VAL A 29 -11.89 -0.83 13.83
CA VAL A 29 -10.48 -0.41 13.78
C VAL A 29 -9.92 -0.20 15.20
N SER A 30 -8.77 -0.82 15.47
CA SER A 30 -7.97 -0.62 16.68
C SER A 30 -6.58 -0.12 16.33
N TRP A 31 -6.13 0.93 17.03
CA TRP A 31 -4.77 1.44 16.85
C TRP A 31 -3.69 0.47 17.35
N ASP A 32 -4.03 -0.38 18.32
CA ASP A 32 -3.09 -1.41 18.81
C ASP A 32 -2.87 -2.49 17.75
N ASP A 33 -3.93 -2.87 17.02
CA ASP A 33 -3.83 -3.83 15.90
C ASP A 33 -2.98 -3.22 14.77
N VAL A 34 -3.24 -1.96 14.39
CA VAL A 34 -2.44 -1.25 13.38
C VAL A 34 -0.97 -1.14 13.81
N ALA A 35 -0.70 -0.84 15.08
CA ALA A 35 0.67 -0.77 15.59
C ALA A 35 1.39 -2.13 15.52
N SER A 36 0.66 -3.24 15.65
CA SER A 36 1.21 -4.58 15.57
C SER A 36 1.59 -5.02 14.15
N GLU A 37 1.11 -4.30 13.12
CA GLU A 37 1.46 -4.58 11.71
C GLU A 37 2.83 -4.05 11.31
N PHE A 38 3.46 -3.20 12.13
CA PHE A 38 4.80 -2.68 11.85
C PHE A 38 5.89 -3.59 12.39
N ASP A 39 6.94 -3.82 11.60
CA ASP A 39 8.06 -4.67 11.99
C ASP A 39 8.96 -3.98 13.02
N GLY A 40 9.13 -2.65 12.88
CA GLY A 40 10.02 -1.84 13.70
C GLY A 40 11.50 -2.14 13.48
N LEU A 41 12.35 -1.40 14.20
CA LEU A 41 13.80 -1.63 14.19
C LEU A 41 14.28 -2.45 15.39
N PRO A 42 15.29 -3.34 15.24
CA PRO A 42 15.83 -4.15 16.32
C PRO A 42 16.34 -3.37 17.54
N SER A 43 16.71 -2.10 17.36
CA SER A 43 17.24 -1.21 18.40
C SER A 43 16.27 -0.09 18.82
N PHE A 44 14.97 -0.35 18.67
CA PHE A 44 13.82 0.54 18.93
C PHE A 44 13.57 1.61 17.87
N GLY A 45 12.27 1.84 17.62
CA GLY A 45 11.76 2.90 16.76
C GLY A 45 11.13 2.39 15.46
N LEU A 46 10.42 3.30 14.80
CA LEU A 46 9.89 3.13 13.45
C LEU A 46 10.73 3.98 12.50
N ASP A 47 11.12 3.39 11.37
CA ASP A 47 11.73 4.11 10.26
C ASP A 47 10.85 3.96 9.02
N ILE A 48 10.37 5.10 8.50
CA ILE A 48 9.41 5.11 7.40
C ILE A 48 9.99 4.46 6.14
N ALA A 49 11.29 4.62 5.87
CA ALA A 49 11.93 3.97 4.73
C ALA A 49 11.94 2.45 4.95
N TYR A 50 12.37 2.02 6.13
CA TYR A 50 12.42 0.60 6.49
C TYR A 50 11.07 -0.09 6.33
N GLU A 51 10.01 0.45 6.94
CA GLU A 51 8.67 -0.15 6.88
C GLU A 51 8.10 -0.17 5.45
N SER A 52 8.37 0.89 4.66
CA SER A 52 7.75 1.04 3.33
C SER A 52 8.50 0.31 2.22
N VAL A 53 9.82 0.16 2.35
CA VAL A 53 10.71 -0.33 1.28
C VAL A 53 11.41 -1.60 1.71
N GLU A 54 12.22 -1.57 2.77
CA GLU A 54 13.03 -2.71 3.18
C GLU A 54 12.19 -3.88 3.71
N GLY A 55 11.14 -3.63 4.50
CA GLY A 55 10.23 -4.67 4.99
C GLY A 55 9.59 -5.43 3.84
N HIS A 56 9.06 -4.70 2.85
CA HIS A 56 8.49 -5.31 1.64
C HIS A 56 9.52 -6.02 0.76
N ALA A 57 10.74 -5.47 0.63
CA ALA A 57 11.80 -6.08 -0.17
C ALA A 57 12.31 -7.39 0.43
N ASN A 58 12.23 -7.56 1.75
CA ASN A 58 12.67 -8.76 2.47
C ASN A 58 11.53 -9.74 2.80
N GLY A 59 10.28 -9.35 2.56
CA GLY A 59 9.09 -10.16 2.85
C GLY A 59 8.50 -10.90 1.65
N ALA A 60 7.27 -11.40 1.81
CA ALA A 60 6.54 -12.14 0.78
C ALA A 60 6.31 -11.33 -0.52
N LEU A 61 6.37 -10.01 -0.44
CA LEU A 61 6.14 -9.07 -1.56
C LEU A 61 7.42 -8.68 -2.30
N THR A 62 8.55 -9.35 -2.05
CA THR A 62 9.86 -9.02 -2.63
C THR A 62 9.86 -8.91 -4.16
N ASN A 63 9.04 -9.72 -4.85
CA ASN A 63 8.94 -9.74 -6.31
C ASN A 63 7.87 -8.79 -6.86
N ASN A 64 7.15 -8.05 -6.02
CA ASN A 64 6.15 -7.11 -6.47
C ASN A 64 6.80 -5.84 -7.02
N THR A 65 6.17 -5.27 -8.06
CA THR A 65 6.54 -3.94 -8.54
C THR A 65 6.10 -2.91 -7.51
N ALA A 66 7.05 -2.15 -6.95
CA ALA A 66 6.77 -1.11 -5.98
C ALA A 66 6.41 0.23 -6.65
N LEU A 67 7.03 0.53 -7.79
CA LEU A 67 6.80 1.78 -8.52
C LEU A 67 6.76 1.54 -10.04
N LEU A 68 5.71 2.07 -10.68
CA LEU A 68 5.62 2.21 -12.14
C LEU A 68 5.87 3.67 -12.49
N TRP A 69 6.98 3.95 -13.17
CA TRP A 69 7.27 5.26 -13.72
C TRP A 69 6.67 5.37 -15.13
N LEU A 70 5.96 6.47 -15.38
CA LEU A 70 5.38 6.83 -16.67
C LEU A 70 6.06 8.10 -17.19
N GLY A 71 6.84 7.96 -18.26
CA GLY A 71 7.54 9.08 -18.90
C GLY A 71 6.59 9.94 -19.74
N GLN A 72 7.01 11.18 -20.01
CA GLN A 72 6.24 12.15 -20.80
C GLN A 72 5.87 11.62 -22.19
N ASN A 73 6.72 10.76 -22.77
CA ASN A 73 6.52 10.16 -24.09
C ASN A 73 5.92 8.74 -24.03
N ARG A 74 5.13 8.44 -22.98
CA ARG A 74 4.54 7.11 -22.73
C ARG A 74 5.58 5.99 -22.54
N GLU A 75 6.78 6.36 -22.12
CA GLU A 75 7.77 5.42 -21.65
C GLU A 75 7.28 4.81 -20.33
N THR A 76 7.62 3.55 -20.10
CA THR A 76 7.24 2.85 -18.87
C THR A 76 8.47 2.18 -18.28
N GLU A 77 8.72 2.41 -17.01
CA GLU A 77 9.77 1.69 -16.27
C GLU A 77 9.19 1.12 -14.98
N LEU A 78 9.45 -0.16 -14.73
CA LEU A 78 9.01 -0.86 -13.53
C LEU A 78 10.18 -0.95 -12.56
N TYR A 79 9.95 -0.51 -11.33
CA TYR A 79 10.89 -0.60 -10.24
C TYR A 79 10.32 -1.60 -9.22
N PRO A 80 10.84 -2.84 -9.18
CA PRO A 80 10.52 -3.78 -8.10
C PRO A 80 11.03 -3.25 -6.77
N SER A 81 10.45 -3.73 -5.66
CA SER A 81 10.96 -3.46 -4.32
C SER A 81 12.48 -3.74 -4.29
N PRO A 82 13.33 -2.73 -4.12
CA PRO A 82 14.76 -2.92 -4.34
C PRO A 82 15.36 -3.74 -3.19
N PRO A 83 16.11 -4.82 -3.46
CA PRO A 83 17.03 -5.33 -2.45
C PRO A 83 18.09 -4.26 -2.19
N SER A 84 18.29 -3.99 -0.90
CA SER A 84 19.03 -2.88 -0.30
C SER A 84 20.12 -2.17 -1.14
N HIS A 85 20.14 -0.82 -1.02
CA HIS A 85 21.25 0.12 -1.30
C HIS A 85 21.41 0.80 -2.68
N ARG A 86 20.59 0.55 -3.72
CA ARG A 86 20.95 1.06 -5.07
C ARG A 86 20.39 2.42 -5.53
N LYS A 87 19.31 2.96 -4.96
CA LYS A 87 18.65 4.16 -5.54
C LYS A 87 18.19 5.24 -4.54
N CYS A 88 18.01 4.93 -3.26
CA CYS A 88 17.70 5.94 -2.24
C CYS A 88 18.98 6.67 -1.81
N LYS A 89 19.60 7.43 -2.72
CA LYS A 89 20.58 8.43 -2.30
C LYS A 89 19.82 9.64 -1.78
N ARG A 90 20.20 10.08 -0.58
CA ARG A 90 19.88 11.42 -0.06
C ARG A 90 20.35 12.50 -1.03
#